data_AF-A0A3N6GVM4-F1
#
_entry.id   AF-A0A3N6GVM4-F1
#
_cell.length_a   1.000
_cell.length_b   1.000
_cell.length_c   1.000
_cell.angle_alpha   90.00
_cell.angle_beta   90.00
_cell.angle_gamma   90.00
#
_symmetry.space_group_name_H-M   'P 1'
#
loop_
_entity.id
_entity.type
_entity.pdbx_description
1 polymer ?
#
loop_
_entity_poly.entity_id
_entity_poly.type
_entity_poly.pdbx_seq_one_letter_code
_entity_poly.pdbx_strand_id
1 'polypeptide(L)'
;MAEFSAPFDGSPIATQSQWSRMARRWGLDGVHASDPADAALKVTGNGSGNVTLSAGEAFVNGFYYKNDATKTIAITANGGAAARIDMVVLRASMSAKTVTAVYKTGGTSAPTLSADESGEYEMPLAQCTIAAGSSVVTAVNVADRRWFTDRGAMPSLPGTRRPSITGQLLVEGSTLYVGDGIGWQWLASPGIEDGTYTPQWSSGSANFHWGTAATNIGRYIVRGKRVDLLIHVVATANPPAYSDPIMVSLPPGFPAAVAHRSILNWTYTSANEEGGGIGSAVIYPTSSTTKIARLRYAMSNSVSSTGVPNAFSVYTNKPWNIRAGDILTIDGSYWLA
;
A
#
# COMPACT_ATOMS: atom_id res chain seq x y z
N MET A 1 -24.32 -15.00 30.65
CA MET A 1 -22.99 -14.81 31.26
C MET A 1 -22.38 -13.56 30.66
N ALA A 2 -21.99 -12.58 31.47
CA ALA A 2 -21.51 -11.28 30.99
C ALA A 2 -20.03 -11.30 30.58
N GLU A 3 -19.22 -12.14 31.23
CA GLU A 3 -17.77 -12.22 31.01
C GLU A 3 -17.32 -13.68 30.84
N PHE A 4 -16.34 -13.90 29.96
CA PHE A 4 -15.76 -15.23 29.70
C PHE A 4 -14.25 -15.10 29.46
N SER A 5 -13.47 -15.90 30.17
CA SER A 5 -12.00 -15.96 30.05
C SER A 5 -11.57 -17.41 29.92
N ALA A 6 -10.92 -17.78 28.83
CA ALA A 6 -10.45 -19.14 28.53
C ALA A 6 -9.34 -19.08 27.45
N PRO A 7 -8.47 -20.10 27.33
CA PRO A 7 -8.43 -21.33 28.13
C PRO A 7 -7.60 -21.18 29.42
N PHE A 8 -8.17 -21.58 30.55
CA PHE A 8 -7.46 -21.83 31.82
C PHE A 8 -7.88 -23.19 32.37
N ASP A 9 -7.06 -23.81 33.24
CA ASP A 9 -7.34 -25.13 33.80
C ASP A 9 -8.69 -25.21 34.56
N GLY A 10 -9.21 -24.08 35.06
CA GLY A 10 -10.55 -23.96 35.66
C GLY A 10 -11.64 -23.32 34.78
N SER A 11 -11.30 -22.90 33.56
CA SER A 11 -12.23 -22.31 32.59
C SER A 11 -11.81 -22.73 31.17
N PRO A 12 -12.04 -24.02 30.82
CA PRO A 12 -11.68 -24.52 29.50
C PRO A 12 -12.66 -24.03 28.44
N ILE A 13 -12.28 -24.20 27.18
CA ILE A 13 -13.18 -23.99 26.03
C ILE A 13 -14.10 -25.19 25.92
N ALA A 14 -15.33 -25.04 26.41
CA ALA A 14 -16.28 -26.15 26.56
C ALA A 14 -17.23 -26.31 25.36
N THR A 15 -17.36 -25.28 24.51
CA THR A 15 -18.32 -25.28 23.40
C THR A 15 -17.67 -24.98 22.05
N GLN A 16 -18.30 -25.50 20.99
CA GLN A 16 -17.93 -25.21 19.60
C GLN A 16 -17.94 -23.70 19.31
N SER A 17 -18.91 -22.96 19.85
CA SER A 17 -19.02 -21.51 19.65
C SER A 17 -17.91 -20.74 20.34
N GLN A 18 -17.49 -21.15 21.56
CA GLN A 18 -16.33 -20.56 22.24
C GLN A 18 -15.03 -20.83 21.46
N TRP A 19 -14.86 -22.06 20.97
CA TRP A 19 -13.72 -22.42 20.13
C TRP A 19 -13.70 -21.57 18.84
N SER A 20 -14.79 -21.61 18.07
CA SER A 20 -14.91 -20.90 16.79
C SER A 20 -14.64 -19.41 16.94
N ARG A 21 -15.21 -18.76 17.97
CA ARG A 21 -14.97 -17.34 18.23
C ARG A 21 -13.49 -17.02 18.43
N MET A 22 -12.78 -17.87 19.14
CA MET A 22 -11.35 -17.69 19.39
C MET A 22 -10.51 -18.04 18.16
N ALA A 23 -10.74 -19.20 17.54
CA ALA A 23 -9.97 -19.70 16.40
C ALA A 23 -10.01 -18.73 15.19
N ARG A 24 -11.14 -18.07 14.97
CA ARG A 24 -11.29 -17.05 13.90
C ARG A 24 -10.48 -15.78 14.13
N ARG A 25 -9.91 -15.59 15.32
CA ARG A 25 -8.94 -14.51 15.57
C ARG A 25 -7.52 -14.91 15.21
N TRP A 26 -7.25 -16.19 15.05
CA TRP A 26 -5.91 -16.73 14.75
C TRP A 26 -5.67 -16.98 13.27
N GLY A 27 -6.72 -17.30 12.52
CA GLY A 27 -6.64 -17.54 11.08
C GLY A 27 -7.88 -17.01 10.37
N LEU A 28 -7.71 -16.66 9.10
CA LEU A 28 -8.81 -16.35 8.20
C LEU A 28 -9.40 -17.64 7.62
N ASP A 29 -10.67 -17.58 7.24
CA ASP A 29 -11.31 -18.65 6.48
C ASP A 29 -10.70 -18.73 5.08
N GLY A 30 -10.43 -19.95 4.63
CA GLY A 30 -9.80 -20.17 3.33
C GLY A 30 -9.24 -21.58 3.17
N VAL A 31 -8.96 -21.91 1.93
CA VAL A 31 -8.19 -23.09 1.53
C VAL A 31 -6.73 -22.88 1.92
N HIS A 32 -6.12 -23.91 2.52
CA HIS A 32 -4.70 -23.92 2.84
C HIS A 32 -3.89 -24.18 1.58
N ALA A 33 -3.48 -23.10 0.92
CA ALA A 33 -2.58 -23.17 -0.22
C ALA A 33 -1.67 -21.95 -0.23
N SER A 34 -0.42 -22.17 -0.63
CA SER A 34 0.59 -21.13 -0.73
C SER A 34 0.60 -20.41 -2.08
N ASP A 35 -0.18 -20.89 -3.04
CA ASP A 35 -0.29 -20.32 -4.39
C ASP A 35 -1.72 -20.54 -4.93
N PRO A 36 -2.39 -19.53 -5.52
CA PRO A 36 -3.68 -19.72 -6.17
C PRO A 36 -3.70 -20.77 -7.28
N ALA A 37 -2.54 -21.08 -7.89
CA ALA A 37 -2.39 -22.14 -8.87
C ALA A 37 -2.49 -23.55 -8.27
N ASP A 38 -2.35 -23.69 -6.95
CA ASP A 38 -2.50 -24.97 -6.26
C ASP A 38 -3.89 -25.58 -6.51
N ALA A 39 -3.93 -26.91 -6.66
CA ALA A 39 -5.14 -27.67 -6.90
C ALA A 39 -5.90 -28.05 -5.61
N ALA A 40 -5.38 -27.71 -4.42
CA ALA A 40 -6.01 -28.01 -3.13
C ALA A 40 -7.47 -27.55 -3.10
N LEU A 41 -8.40 -28.47 -2.85
CA LEU A 41 -9.85 -28.21 -2.84
C LEU A 41 -10.39 -27.51 -4.11
N LYS A 42 -9.67 -27.62 -5.23
CA LYS A 42 -10.14 -27.11 -6.52
C LYS A 42 -11.29 -27.96 -7.03
N VAL A 43 -12.35 -27.28 -7.50
CA VAL A 43 -13.51 -27.91 -8.12
C VAL A 43 -13.36 -27.87 -9.64
N THR A 44 -13.60 -28.98 -10.31
CA THR A 44 -13.55 -29.09 -11.77
C THR A 44 -14.75 -29.82 -12.33
N GLY A 45 -15.29 -29.35 -13.45
CA GLY A 45 -16.30 -30.05 -14.23
C GLY A 45 -15.65 -31.05 -15.19
N ASN A 46 -16.23 -32.25 -15.30
CA ASN A 46 -15.68 -33.34 -16.12
C ASN A 46 -16.60 -33.73 -17.30
N GLY A 47 -17.61 -32.91 -17.62
CA GLY A 47 -18.57 -33.22 -18.68
C GLY A 47 -19.58 -34.30 -18.29
N SER A 48 -19.81 -34.52 -16.98
CA SER A 48 -20.86 -35.39 -16.47
C SER A 48 -21.86 -34.61 -15.60
N GLY A 49 -22.84 -35.32 -15.03
CA GLY A 49 -23.75 -34.81 -14.00
C GLY A 49 -23.12 -34.63 -12.62
N ASN A 50 -21.80 -34.45 -12.56
CA ASN A 50 -21.03 -34.25 -11.35
C ASN A 50 -19.92 -33.22 -11.58
N VAL A 51 -19.46 -32.65 -10.47
CA VAL A 51 -18.16 -31.96 -10.38
C VAL A 51 -17.26 -32.72 -9.42
N THR A 52 -15.94 -32.62 -9.63
CA THR A 52 -14.94 -33.23 -8.76
C THR A 52 -14.26 -32.17 -7.91
N LEU A 53 -14.11 -32.45 -6.62
CA LEU A 53 -13.35 -31.66 -5.66
C LEU A 53 -12.05 -32.39 -5.34
N SER A 54 -10.91 -31.74 -5.57
CA SER A 54 -9.60 -32.32 -5.27
C SER A 54 -9.37 -32.48 -3.76
N ALA A 55 -8.40 -33.30 -3.36
CA ALA A 55 -7.93 -33.36 -1.98
C ALA A 55 -7.39 -31.99 -1.51
N GLY A 56 -7.42 -31.73 -0.22
CA GLY A 56 -6.91 -30.50 0.38
C GLY A 56 -7.55 -30.19 1.74
N GLU A 57 -7.18 -29.03 2.28
CA GLU A 57 -7.52 -28.63 3.64
C GLU A 57 -7.97 -27.16 3.67
N ALA A 58 -8.80 -26.80 4.63
CA ALA A 58 -9.30 -25.43 4.78
C ALA A 58 -9.71 -25.13 6.23
N PHE A 59 -9.80 -23.84 6.54
CA PHE A 59 -10.56 -23.33 7.68
C PHE A 59 -11.86 -22.68 7.21
N VAL A 60 -12.96 -22.97 7.91
CA VAL A 60 -14.27 -22.36 7.71
C VAL A 60 -14.92 -22.09 9.06
N ASN A 61 -15.22 -20.83 9.33
CA ASN A 61 -15.78 -20.35 10.59
C ASN A 61 -14.97 -20.84 11.83
N GLY A 62 -13.64 -20.88 11.72
CA GLY A 62 -12.74 -21.35 12.78
C GLY A 62 -12.71 -22.87 12.99
N PHE A 63 -13.33 -23.65 12.10
CA PHE A 63 -13.27 -25.11 12.09
C PHE A 63 -12.43 -25.62 10.94
N TYR A 64 -11.72 -26.71 11.20
CA TYR A 64 -10.86 -27.37 10.23
C TYR A 64 -11.65 -28.33 9.33
N TYR A 65 -11.33 -28.32 8.04
CA TYR A 65 -11.80 -29.26 7.04
C TYR A 65 -10.62 -29.95 6.36
N LYS A 66 -10.74 -31.26 6.18
CA LYS A 66 -9.79 -32.07 5.41
C LYS A 66 -10.54 -33.01 4.48
N ASN A 67 -10.10 -33.02 3.23
CA ASN A 67 -10.50 -33.97 2.20
C ASN A 67 -9.22 -34.66 1.70
N ASP A 68 -9.07 -35.95 1.94
CA ASP A 68 -7.84 -36.70 1.65
C ASP A 68 -7.82 -37.35 0.26
N ALA A 69 -8.96 -37.39 -0.43
CA ALA A 69 -9.10 -37.95 -1.77
C ALA A 69 -10.06 -37.11 -2.64
N THR A 70 -10.01 -37.31 -3.96
CA THR A 70 -10.95 -36.65 -4.88
C THR A 70 -12.39 -37.02 -4.54
N LYS A 71 -13.22 -36.01 -4.25
CA LYS A 71 -14.63 -36.16 -3.90
C LYS A 71 -15.52 -35.80 -5.08
N THR A 72 -16.43 -36.68 -5.45
CA THR A 72 -17.46 -36.41 -6.46
C THR A 72 -18.67 -35.74 -5.81
N ILE A 73 -19.14 -34.65 -6.39
CA ILE A 73 -20.30 -33.88 -5.93
C ILE A 73 -21.31 -33.85 -7.08
N ALA A 74 -22.49 -34.44 -6.84
CA ALA A 74 -23.56 -34.45 -7.84
C ALA A 74 -24.15 -33.05 -8.02
N ILE A 75 -24.39 -32.67 -9.28
CA ILE A 75 -25.10 -31.43 -9.61
C ILE A 75 -26.59 -31.72 -9.75
N THR A 76 -27.41 -30.69 -9.60
CA THR A 76 -28.85 -30.80 -9.91
C THR A 76 -29.06 -30.44 -11.38
N ALA A 77 -29.78 -31.27 -12.14
CA ALA A 77 -30.12 -30.95 -13.53
C ALA A 77 -30.93 -29.63 -13.63
N ASN A 78 -30.72 -28.87 -14.69
CA ASN A 78 -31.48 -27.66 -14.96
C ASN A 78 -32.54 -27.95 -16.04
N GLY A 79 -33.76 -28.29 -15.61
CA GLY A 79 -34.91 -28.45 -16.51
C GLY A 79 -35.56 -27.12 -16.93
N GLY A 80 -35.04 -25.98 -16.49
CA GLY A 80 -35.59 -24.66 -16.79
C GLY A 80 -35.18 -24.12 -18.16
N ALA A 81 -35.85 -23.05 -18.59
CA ALA A 81 -35.62 -22.38 -19.87
C ALA A 81 -34.43 -21.39 -19.87
N ALA A 82 -33.86 -21.07 -18.71
CA ALA A 82 -32.73 -20.15 -18.56
C ALA A 82 -31.54 -20.85 -17.88
N ALA A 83 -30.33 -20.36 -18.15
CA ALA A 83 -29.14 -20.82 -17.45
C ALA A 83 -29.21 -20.49 -15.95
N ARG A 84 -28.68 -21.39 -15.12
CA ARG A 84 -28.66 -21.27 -13.67
C ARG A 84 -27.23 -21.13 -13.16
N ILE A 85 -27.03 -20.31 -12.15
CA ILE A 85 -25.75 -20.13 -11.48
C ILE A 85 -25.81 -20.82 -10.12
N ASP A 86 -25.11 -21.94 -10.00
CA ASP A 86 -25.02 -22.75 -8.79
C ASP A 86 -23.65 -22.58 -8.13
N MET A 87 -23.50 -23.06 -6.90
CA MET A 87 -22.26 -22.96 -6.13
C MET A 87 -21.87 -24.31 -5.52
N VAL A 88 -20.56 -24.55 -5.43
CA VAL A 88 -19.97 -25.54 -4.51
C VAL A 88 -19.34 -24.77 -3.37
N VAL A 89 -19.72 -25.12 -2.14
CA VAL A 89 -19.31 -24.42 -0.92
C VAL A 89 -18.75 -25.41 0.09
N LEU A 90 -17.89 -24.94 0.99
CA LEU A 90 -17.70 -25.59 2.29
C LEU A 90 -18.68 -24.99 3.28
N ARG A 91 -19.47 -25.83 3.95
CA ARG A 91 -20.44 -25.44 4.97
C ARG A 91 -19.98 -25.93 6.33
N ALA A 92 -19.70 -25.00 7.24
CA ALA A 92 -19.63 -25.27 8.67
C ALA A 92 -21.04 -25.23 9.26
N SER A 93 -21.43 -26.28 9.98
CA SER A 93 -22.73 -26.37 10.65
C SER A 93 -22.55 -26.67 12.13
N MET A 94 -22.98 -25.76 12.98
CA MET A 94 -22.93 -25.93 14.44
C MET A 94 -23.87 -27.03 14.94
N SER A 95 -25.01 -27.22 14.27
CA SER A 95 -25.99 -28.25 14.61
C SER A 95 -25.53 -29.63 14.16
N ALA A 96 -25.02 -29.76 12.93
CA ALA A 96 -24.49 -31.01 12.40
C ALA A 96 -23.07 -31.33 12.89
N LYS A 97 -22.37 -30.36 13.51
CA LYS A 97 -21.00 -30.49 14.04
C LYS A 97 -19.99 -30.91 12.98
N THR A 98 -20.13 -30.38 11.77
CA THR A 98 -19.28 -30.76 10.63
C THR A 98 -18.94 -29.55 9.77
N VAL A 99 -17.81 -29.65 9.05
CA VAL A 99 -17.54 -28.87 7.84
C VAL A 99 -17.64 -29.83 6.65
N THR A 100 -18.48 -29.52 5.66
CA THR A 100 -18.69 -30.41 4.50
C THR A 100 -18.75 -29.63 3.19
N ALA A 101 -18.23 -30.23 2.11
CA ALA A 101 -18.44 -29.73 0.76
C ALA A 101 -19.86 -30.04 0.29
N VAL A 102 -20.61 -29.01 -0.10
CA VAL A 102 -22.03 -29.06 -0.46
C VAL A 102 -22.26 -28.37 -1.81
N TYR A 103 -23.13 -28.95 -2.63
CA TYR A 103 -23.67 -28.31 -3.83
C TYR A 103 -24.91 -27.49 -3.47
N LYS A 104 -24.94 -26.23 -3.92
CA LYS A 104 -26.01 -25.29 -3.64
C LYS A 104 -26.59 -24.76 -4.94
N THR A 105 -27.83 -25.15 -5.21
CA THR A 105 -28.59 -24.70 -6.36
C THR A 105 -28.97 -23.23 -6.21
N GLY A 106 -28.80 -22.44 -7.27
CA GLY A 106 -29.19 -21.05 -7.37
C GLY A 106 -30.30 -20.81 -8.38
N GLY A 107 -30.25 -19.67 -9.06
CA GLY A 107 -31.23 -19.23 -10.06
C GLY A 107 -30.53 -18.54 -11.23
N THR A 108 -31.14 -17.50 -11.78
CA THR A 108 -30.47 -16.60 -12.74
C THR A 108 -29.27 -15.87 -12.13
N SER A 109 -29.18 -15.85 -10.80
CA SER A 109 -28.03 -15.40 -10.01
C SER A 109 -27.54 -16.50 -9.08
N ALA A 110 -26.29 -16.37 -8.61
CA ALA A 110 -25.74 -17.27 -7.60
C ALA A 110 -26.59 -17.26 -6.31
N PRO A 111 -26.70 -18.39 -5.60
CA PRO A 111 -27.38 -18.42 -4.30
C PRO A 111 -26.58 -17.64 -3.26
N THR A 112 -27.28 -17.01 -2.31
CA THR A 112 -26.65 -16.35 -1.16
C THR A 112 -25.99 -17.38 -0.25
N LEU A 113 -24.76 -17.09 0.17
CA LEU A 113 -24.03 -17.90 1.14
C LEU A 113 -24.50 -17.58 2.56
N SER A 114 -24.70 -18.60 3.39
CA SER A 114 -25.02 -18.41 4.80
C SER A 114 -23.81 -17.86 5.54
N ALA A 115 -24.02 -16.84 6.39
CA ALA A 115 -22.97 -16.20 7.18
C ALA A 115 -23.28 -16.25 8.69
N ASP A 116 -24.18 -17.15 9.12
CA ASP A 116 -24.51 -17.32 10.53
C ASP A 116 -23.43 -18.13 11.24
N GLU A 117 -22.55 -17.40 11.93
CA GLU A 117 -21.42 -17.94 12.67
C GLU A 117 -21.82 -18.91 13.80
N SER A 118 -23.06 -18.80 14.31
CA SER A 118 -23.60 -19.66 15.36
C SER A 118 -24.52 -20.77 14.83
N GLY A 119 -24.79 -20.77 13.52
CA GLY A 119 -25.64 -21.73 12.83
C GLY A 119 -24.91 -22.38 11.66
N GLU A 120 -25.29 -22.01 10.43
CA GLU A 120 -24.60 -22.40 9.21
C GLU A 120 -23.75 -21.24 8.66
N TYR A 121 -22.48 -21.51 8.39
CA TYR A 121 -21.57 -20.58 7.75
C TYR A 121 -20.95 -21.23 6.51
N GLU A 122 -20.96 -20.55 5.38
CA GLU A 122 -20.56 -21.08 4.09
C GLU A 122 -19.43 -20.26 3.45
N MET A 123 -18.42 -20.95 2.95
CA MET A 123 -17.32 -20.39 2.17
C MET A 123 -17.37 -20.94 0.74
N PRO A 124 -17.25 -20.10 -0.31
CA PRO A 124 -17.31 -20.57 -1.69
C PRO A 124 -16.03 -21.32 -2.10
N LEU A 125 -16.20 -22.36 -2.93
CA LEU A 125 -15.11 -23.02 -3.65
C LEU A 125 -15.22 -22.80 -5.15
N ALA A 126 -16.42 -22.90 -5.72
CA ALA A 126 -16.64 -22.74 -7.15
C ALA A 126 -18.05 -22.28 -7.47
N GLN A 127 -18.18 -21.59 -8.60
CA GLN A 127 -19.46 -21.29 -9.24
C GLN A 127 -19.63 -22.19 -10.46
N CYS A 128 -20.78 -22.85 -10.58
CA CYS A 128 -21.11 -23.73 -11.69
C CYS A 128 -22.25 -23.12 -12.51
N THR A 129 -22.01 -22.86 -13.80
CA THR A 129 -23.06 -22.38 -14.72
C THR A 129 -23.72 -23.58 -15.39
N ILE A 130 -25.00 -23.82 -15.11
CA ILE A 130 -25.77 -24.92 -15.69
C ILE A 130 -26.67 -24.36 -16.79
N ALA A 131 -26.39 -24.70 -18.05
CA ALA A 131 -27.21 -24.26 -19.17
C ALA A 131 -28.67 -24.73 -19.06
N ALA A 132 -29.59 -24.02 -19.71
CA ALA A 132 -31.00 -24.41 -19.82
C ALA A 132 -31.11 -25.81 -20.43
N GLY A 133 -31.94 -26.67 -19.83
CA GLY A 133 -32.11 -28.06 -20.26
C GLY A 133 -30.88 -28.98 -20.06
N SER A 134 -29.81 -28.52 -19.41
CA SER A 134 -28.59 -29.31 -19.22
C SER A 134 -28.56 -30.06 -17.89
N SER A 135 -27.98 -31.25 -17.92
CA SER A 135 -27.62 -32.06 -16.75
C SER A 135 -26.11 -32.25 -16.61
N VAL A 136 -25.31 -31.49 -17.35
CA VAL A 136 -23.86 -31.68 -17.47
C VAL A 136 -23.09 -30.38 -17.24
N VAL A 137 -21.94 -30.48 -16.57
CA VAL A 137 -20.99 -29.38 -16.34
C VAL A 137 -19.59 -29.77 -16.83
N THR A 138 -19.05 -28.97 -17.74
CA THR A 138 -17.65 -29.09 -18.18
C THR A 138 -16.75 -28.14 -17.39
N ALA A 139 -15.42 -28.27 -17.54
CA ALA A 139 -14.46 -27.39 -16.88
C ALA A 139 -14.71 -25.90 -17.20
N VAL A 140 -15.14 -25.56 -18.42
CA VAL A 140 -15.41 -24.16 -18.81
C VAL A 140 -16.62 -23.56 -18.10
N ASN A 141 -17.51 -24.40 -17.58
CA ASN A 141 -18.69 -23.98 -16.85
C ASN A 141 -18.42 -23.74 -15.36
N VAL A 142 -17.20 -24.06 -14.88
CA VAL A 142 -16.81 -23.92 -13.48
C VAL A 142 -15.84 -22.75 -13.33
N ALA A 143 -16.26 -21.72 -12.61
CA ALA A 143 -15.39 -20.63 -12.20
C ALA A 143 -14.86 -20.88 -10.78
N ASP A 144 -13.55 -20.77 -10.59
CA ASP A 144 -12.90 -20.88 -9.28
C ASP A 144 -13.29 -19.69 -8.40
N ARG A 145 -13.72 -19.98 -7.16
CA ARG A 145 -14.16 -18.98 -6.18
C ARG A 145 -13.53 -19.19 -4.81
N ARG A 146 -12.48 -20.01 -4.74
CA ARG A 146 -11.80 -20.32 -3.47
C ARG A 146 -11.27 -19.05 -2.81
N TRP A 147 -11.56 -18.90 -1.53
CA TRP A 147 -10.76 -18.04 -0.66
C TRP A 147 -9.51 -18.81 -0.26
N PHE A 148 -8.38 -18.12 -0.19
CA PHE A 148 -7.14 -18.71 0.27
C PHE A 148 -6.76 -18.08 1.59
N THR A 149 -6.24 -18.91 2.48
CA THR A 149 -5.66 -18.47 3.74
C THR A 149 -4.28 -19.10 3.83
N ASP A 150 -3.31 -18.30 4.22
CA ASP A 150 -1.93 -18.73 4.41
C ASP A 150 -1.36 -18.04 5.65
N ARG A 151 -0.06 -18.19 5.83
CA ARG A 151 0.71 -17.70 6.96
C ARG A 151 0.79 -16.16 6.94
N GLY A 152 0.88 -15.57 8.13
CA GLY A 152 1.15 -14.15 8.28
C GLY A 152 2.53 -13.75 7.73
N ALA A 153 2.88 -12.47 7.86
CA ALA A 153 4.19 -11.98 7.44
C ALA A 153 5.32 -12.71 8.19
N MET A 154 6.27 -13.27 7.44
CA MET A 154 7.35 -14.09 8.00
C MET A 154 8.56 -13.24 8.40
N PRO A 155 9.03 -13.30 9.66
CA PRO A 155 10.30 -12.68 10.01
C PRO A 155 11.48 -13.46 9.40
N SER A 156 12.53 -12.75 8.98
CA SER A 156 13.74 -13.34 8.42
C SER A 156 14.99 -12.51 8.75
N LEU A 157 16.17 -13.12 8.60
CA LEU A 157 17.48 -12.50 8.76
C LEU A 157 18.15 -12.32 7.38
N PRO A 158 18.90 -11.23 7.16
CA PRO A 158 19.68 -11.05 5.95
C PRO A 158 20.60 -12.24 5.66
N GLY A 159 20.55 -12.74 4.41
CA GLY A 159 21.40 -13.83 3.93
C GLY A 159 20.89 -15.26 4.22
N THR A 160 19.84 -15.43 5.02
CA THR A 160 19.26 -16.76 5.34
C THR A 160 17.77 -16.85 5.02
N ARG A 161 17.35 -16.17 3.95
CA ARG A 161 15.96 -16.21 3.47
C ARG A 161 15.59 -17.63 3.05
N ARG A 162 14.38 -18.05 3.41
CA ARG A 162 13.78 -19.28 2.89
C ARG A 162 13.55 -19.15 1.37
N PRO A 163 13.33 -20.25 0.63
CA PRO A 163 12.85 -20.17 -0.74
C PRO A 163 11.59 -19.28 -0.84
N SER A 164 11.51 -18.52 -1.92
CA SER A 164 10.38 -17.63 -2.18
C SER A 164 9.09 -18.43 -2.39
N ILE A 165 7.99 -17.90 -1.87
CA ILE A 165 6.64 -18.44 -2.05
C ILE A 165 5.77 -17.33 -2.60
N THR A 166 5.01 -17.60 -3.66
CA THR A 166 4.14 -16.63 -4.32
C THR A 166 3.20 -15.93 -3.33
N GLY A 167 3.22 -14.61 -3.27
CA GLY A 167 2.34 -13.81 -2.42
C GLY A 167 2.70 -13.77 -0.92
N GLN A 168 3.63 -14.60 -0.46
CA GLN A 168 4.08 -14.58 0.94
C GLN A 168 4.78 -13.25 1.25
N LEU A 169 4.40 -12.62 2.35
CA LEU A 169 5.10 -11.45 2.89
C LEU A 169 6.26 -11.89 3.77
N LEU A 170 7.40 -11.22 3.63
CA LEU A 170 8.59 -11.43 4.46
C LEU A 170 9.09 -10.11 5.01
N VAL A 171 9.35 -10.08 6.31
CA VAL A 171 9.92 -8.94 7.03
C VAL A 171 11.34 -9.29 7.42
N GLU A 172 12.30 -8.50 6.94
CA GLU A 172 13.71 -8.64 7.29
C GLU A 172 14.17 -7.36 7.97
N GLY A 173 14.40 -7.45 9.28
CA GLY A 173 14.55 -6.27 10.13
C GLY A 173 13.32 -5.38 10.03
N SER A 174 13.45 -4.28 9.29
CA SER A 174 12.36 -3.32 9.07
C SER A 174 11.90 -3.25 7.61
N THR A 175 12.52 -4.02 6.72
CA THR A 175 12.19 -4.04 5.28
C THR A 175 11.17 -5.15 4.97
N LEU A 176 10.21 -4.82 4.11
CA LEU A 176 9.17 -5.73 3.63
C LEU A 176 9.49 -6.22 2.22
N TYR A 177 9.29 -7.51 2.01
CA TYR A 177 9.42 -8.21 0.73
C TYR A 177 8.14 -9.01 0.43
N VAL A 178 7.92 -9.31 -0.85
CA VAL A 178 6.94 -10.28 -1.31
C VAL A 178 7.62 -11.35 -2.15
N GLY A 179 7.23 -12.61 -1.97
CA GLY A 179 7.69 -13.69 -2.81
C GLY A 179 6.91 -13.79 -4.12
N ASP A 180 7.59 -14.09 -5.22
CA ASP A 180 7.01 -14.40 -6.53
C ASP A 180 7.14 -15.89 -6.90
N GLY A 181 7.59 -16.73 -5.96
CA GLY A 181 7.87 -18.15 -6.17
C GLY A 181 9.27 -18.45 -6.73
N ILE A 182 10.02 -17.44 -7.19
CA ILE A 182 11.38 -17.57 -7.70
C ILE A 182 12.38 -16.86 -6.77
N GLY A 183 12.06 -15.64 -6.35
CA GLY A 183 12.88 -14.78 -5.51
C GLY A 183 12.06 -13.87 -4.60
N TRP A 184 12.74 -13.21 -3.68
CA TRP A 184 12.13 -12.22 -2.79
C TRP A 184 12.26 -10.84 -3.40
N GLN A 185 11.12 -10.23 -3.71
CA GLN A 185 11.04 -8.90 -4.29
C GLN A 185 10.88 -7.87 -3.19
N TRP A 186 11.71 -6.83 -3.22
CA TRP A 186 11.60 -5.71 -2.28
C TRP A 186 10.29 -4.95 -2.52
N LEU A 187 9.56 -4.65 -1.44
CA LEU A 187 8.34 -3.84 -1.50
C LEU A 187 8.54 -2.47 -0.87
N ALA A 188 9.09 -2.43 0.34
CA ALA A 188 9.23 -1.20 1.09
C ALA A 188 10.27 -1.34 2.21
N SER A 189 10.85 -0.22 2.61
CA SER A 189 11.59 -0.06 3.85
C SER A 189 10.97 1.10 4.64
N PRO A 190 11.16 1.19 5.96
CA PRO A 190 10.60 2.28 6.73
C PRO A 190 11.23 3.59 6.27
N GLY A 191 10.40 4.62 6.26
CA GLY A 191 10.77 5.97 5.89
C GLY A 191 10.53 6.95 7.03
N ILE A 192 10.49 8.23 6.68
CA ILE A 192 9.99 9.27 7.58
C ILE A 192 8.59 9.63 7.09
N GLU A 193 7.57 9.43 7.92
CA GLU A 193 6.17 9.70 7.58
C GLU A 193 5.88 11.20 7.58
N ASP A 194 6.41 11.93 8.56
CA ASP A 194 6.31 13.38 8.66
C ASP A 194 7.45 13.95 9.51
N GLY A 195 8.49 14.44 8.86
CA GLY A 195 9.64 15.06 9.51
C GLY A 195 9.59 16.58 9.39
N THR A 196 10.01 17.29 10.44
CA THR A 196 10.20 18.74 10.39
C THR A 196 11.61 19.13 10.80
N TYR A 197 12.15 20.19 10.20
CA TYR A 197 13.42 20.79 10.58
C TYR A 197 13.37 22.30 10.35
N THR A 198 14.34 23.04 10.90
CA THR A 198 14.52 24.48 10.66
C THR A 198 15.57 24.68 9.57
N PRO A 199 15.18 25.08 8.34
CA PRO A 199 16.11 25.26 7.24
C PRO A 199 17.14 26.35 7.54
N GLN A 200 18.41 26.08 7.26
CA GLN A 200 19.50 27.04 7.40
C GLN A 200 19.74 27.74 6.06
N TRP A 201 19.59 29.06 6.07
CA TRP A 201 19.77 29.92 4.91
C TRP A 201 21.16 30.53 4.91
N SER A 202 21.77 30.54 3.73
CA SER A 202 23.14 31.03 3.58
C SER A 202 23.36 31.61 2.20
N SER A 203 24.34 32.47 2.08
CA SER A 203 24.85 33.00 0.83
C SER A 203 26.37 32.95 0.89
N GLY A 204 26.99 32.14 0.04
CA GLY A 204 28.42 31.84 0.17
C GLY A 204 28.71 31.22 1.54
N SER A 205 29.64 31.83 2.29
CA SER A 205 29.97 31.44 3.67
C SER A 205 29.12 32.14 4.74
N ALA A 206 28.28 33.11 4.38
CA ALA A 206 27.48 33.89 5.32
C ALA A 206 26.13 33.21 5.57
N ASN A 207 25.75 33.02 6.83
CA ASN A 207 24.41 32.58 7.21
C ASN A 207 23.49 33.79 7.44
N PHE A 208 22.19 33.63 7.18
CA PHE A 208 21.20 34.67 7.42
C PHE A 208 19.84 34.08 7.84
N HIS A 209 18.95 34.94 8.33
CA HIS A 209 17.59 34.58 8.67
C HIS A 209 16.60 35.61 8.09
N TRP A 210 15.35 35.21 7.91
CA TRP A 210 14.28 36.04 7.31
C TRP A 210 13.62 37.00 8.30
N GLY A 211 14.37 37.41 9.34
CA GLY A 211 13.87 38.10 10.54
C GLY A 211 13.64 37.17 11.73
N THR A 212 13.64 37.71 12.95
CA THR A 212 13.67 36.92 14.21
C THR A 212 12.35 36.20 14.50
N ALA A 213 11.22 36.77 14.06
CA ALA A 213 9.88 36.20 14.23
C ALA A 213 9.38 35.50 12.95
N ALA A 214 10.27 35.28 11.97
CA ALA A 214 9.90 34.63 10.72
C ALA A 214 9.52 33.17 10.96
N THR A 215 8.47 32.73 10.27
CA THR A 215 8.21 31.30 10.14
C THR A 215 9.24 30.75 9.15
N ASN A 216 9.97 29.70 9.53
CA ASN A 216 10.95 29.05 8.67
C ASN A 216 10.94 27.55 8.97
N ILE A 217 10.10 26.83 8.23
CA ILE A 217 9.80 25.42 8.49
C ILE A 217 10.11 24.61 7.25
N GLY A 218 10.93 23.58 7.42
CA GLY A 218 11.09 22.52 6.44
C GLY A 218 10.29 21.30 6.89
N ARG A 219 9.45 20.75 6.02
CA ARG A 219 8.70 19.51 6.23
C ARG A 219 9.09 18.50 5.17
N TYR A 220 9.29 17.25 5.53
CA TYR A 220 9.77 16.25 4.59
C TYR A 220 9.26 14.84 4.90
N ILE A 221 9.17 14.03 3.84
CA ILE A 221 8.83 12.62 3.88
C ILE A 221 9.96 11.87 3.19
N VAL A 222 10.36 10.71 3.73
CA VAL A 222 11.37 9.85 3.09
C VAL A 222 10.71 8.53 2.74
N ARG A 223 10.85 8.09 1.50
CA ARG A 223 10.37 6.79 1.02
C ARG A 223 11.49 6.11 0.23
N GLY A 224 12.14 5.11 0.84
CA GLY A 224 13.33 4.50 0.26
C GLY A 224 14.43 5.55 0.04
N LYS A 225 14.82 5.77 -1.22
CA LYS A 225 15.82 6.78 -1.61
C LYS A 225 15.23 8.13 -2.05
N ARG A 226 13.91 8.30 -2.01
CA ARG A 226 13.24 9.56 -2.40
C ARG A 226 12.92 10.38 -1.17
N VAL A 227 13.21 11.69 -1.24
CA VAL A 227 12.80 12.67 -0.23
C VAL A 227 11.86 13.67 -0.89
N ASP A 228 10.63 13.75 -0.38
CA ASP A 228 9.69 14.83 -0.68
C ASP A 228 9.86 15.95 0.34
N LEU A 229 10.01 17.18 -0.13
CA LEU A 229 10.45 18.32 0.67
C LEU A 229 9.58 19.55 0.40
N LEU A 230 9.06 20.13 1.47
CA LEU A 230 8.48 21.46 1.53
C LEU A 230 9.35 22.35 2.42
N ILE A 231 9.72 23.53 1.95
CA ILE A 231 10.27 24.61 2.78
C ILE A 231 9.30 25.77 2.70
N HIS A 232 8.82 26.23 3.83
CA HIS A 232 7.89 27.33 3.95
C HIS A 232 8.46 28.44 4.82
N VAL A 233 8.54 29.63 4.25
CA VAL A 233 9.00 30.84 4.92
C VAL A 233 7.91 31.89 4.89
N VAL A 234 7.61 32.47 6.05
CA VAL A 234 6.89 33.75 6.17
C VAL A 234 7.87 34.75 6.75
N ALA A 235 8.35 35.65 5.90
CA ALA A 235 9.40 36.58 6.29
C ALA A 235 8.87 37.67 7.23
N THR A 236 9.74 38.16 8.12
CA THR A 236 9.47 39.35 8.96
C THR A 236 10.48 40.46 8.73
N ALA A 237 11.55 40.21 7.95
CA ALA A 237 12.54 41.20 7.54
C ALA A 237 13.20 40.77 6.23
N ASN A 238 13.73 41.76 5.49
CA ASN A 238 14.54 41.50 4.31
C ASN A 238 15.96 41.09 4.72
N PRO A 239 16.55 39.99 4.20
CA PRO A 239 17.96 39.72 4.40
C PRO A 239 18.86 40.82 3.80
N PRO A 240 20.11 40.94 4.28
CA PRO A 240 21.13 41.78 3.66
C PRO A 240 21.35 41.46 2.18
N ALA A 241 21.89 42.41 1.44
CA ALA A 241 22.35 42.14 0.08
C ALA A 241 23.63 41.29 0.09
N TYR A 242 23.64 40.24 -0.73
CA TYR A 242 24.77 39.33 -0.85
C TYR A 242 25.24 39.25 -2.30
N SER A 243 26.53 38.98 -2.52
CA SER A 243 27.08 38.73 -3.86
C SER A 243 26.90 37.28 -4.31
N ASP A 244 26.94 36.34 -3.36
CA ASP A 244 26.82 34.90 -3.63
C ASP A 244 25.37 34.44 -3.80
N PRO A 245 25.12 33.27 -4.42
CA PRO A 245 23.79 32.70 -4.51
C PRO A 245 23.21 32.34 -3.14
N ILE A 246 21.92 32.61 -2.95
CA ILE A 246 21.16 32.10 -1.81
C ILE A 246 21.05 30.58 -1.90
N MET A 247 21.36 29.93 -0.78
CA MET A 247 21.28 28.50 -0.55
C MET A 247 20.45 28.21 0.69
N VAL A 248 19.79 27.05 0.71
CA VAL A 248 19.06 26.57 1.88
C VAL A 248 19.37 25.10 2.13
N SER A 249 19.59 24.72 3.39
CA SER A 249 19.89 23.34 3.78
C SER A 249 18.75 22.38 3.44
N LEU A 250 19.10 21.16 3.06
CA LEU A 250 18.21 20.00 3.01
C LEU A 250 18.00 19.43 4.43
N PRO A 251 17.01 18.53 4.62
CA PRO A 251 16.83 17.80 5.86
C PRO A 251 18.13 17.15 6.37
N PRO A 252 18.50 17.30 7.66
CA PRO A 252 19.69 16.68 8.23
C PRO A 252 19.69 15.16 8.08
N GLY A 253 20.85 14.58 7.70
CA GLY A 253 20.99 13.13 7.50
C GLY A 253 20.48 12.61 6.15
N PHE A 254 19.93 13.48 5.31
CA PHE A 254 19.35 13.11 4.01
C PHE A 254 20.04 13.86 2.85
N PRO A 255 21.35 13.65 2.61
CA PRO A 255 22.06 14.32 1.54
C PRO A 255 21.57 13.86 0.16
N ALA A 256 21.53 14.78 -0.79
CA ALA A 256 21.19 14.50 -2.18
C ALA A 256 22.26 13.65 -2.89
N ALA A 257 21.80 12.93 -3.91
CA ALA A 257 22.62 12.08 -4.76
C ALA A 257 23.78 12.84 -5.41
N VAL A 258 24.93 12.18 -5.53
CA VAL A 258 26.16 12.82 -6.06
C VAL A 258 26.18 12.95 -7.59
N ALA A 259 25.44 12.10 -8.30
CA ALA A 259 25.57 11.94 -9.74
C ALA A 259 24.59 12.80 -10.57
N HIS A 260 23.45 13.19 -10.01
CA HIS A 260 22.40 13.88 -10.77
C HIS A 260 21.81 15.05 -9.99
N ARG A 261 21.41 16.08 -10.73
CA ARG A 261 20.77 17.28 -10.17
C ARG A 261 19.30 16.99 -9.90
N SER A 262 18.77 17.61 -8.85
CA SER A 262 17.35 17.62 -8.56
C SER A 262 16.82 19.05 -8.65
N ILE A 263 15.60 19.19 -9.18
CA ILE A 263 14.94 20.48 -9.37
C ILE A 263 13.63 20.43 -8.58
N LEU A 264 13.45 21.43 -7.72
CA LEU A 264 12.24 21.72 -6.98
C LEU A 264 11.64 23.02 -7.54
N ASN A 265 10.37 23.27 -7.26
CA ASN A 265 9.73 24.52 -7.61
C ASN A 265 9.75 25.45 -6.41
N TRP A 266 9.89 26.75 -6.65
CA TRP A 266 9.64 27.73 -5.61
C TRP A 266 8.60 28.74 -6.09
N THR A 267 7.83 29.22 -5.13
CA THR A 267 6.75 30.20 -5.32
C THR A 267 6.94 31.30 -4.29
N TYR A 268 6.80 32.54 -4.73
CA TYR A 268 6.89 33.74 -3.93
C TYR A 268 5.60 34.54 -4.07
N THR A 269 5.07 35.02 -2.95
CA THR A 269 3.90 35.91 -2.94
C THR A 269 4.18 37.09 -2.02
N SER A 270 4.03 38.30 -2.56
CA SER A 270 4.09 39.54 -1.80
C SER A 270 2.73 40.24 -1.78
N ALA A 271 2.36 40.78 -0.62
CA ALA A 271 1.18 41.64 -0.47
C ALA A 271 1.50 43.13 -0.66
N ASN A 272 2.74 43.47 -1.02
CA ASN A 272 3.28 44.83 -1.01
C ASN A 272 3.54 45.40 -2.41
N GLU A 273 2.61 45.20 -3.34
CA GLU A 273 2.65 45.71 -4.73
C GLU A 273 3.72 45.08 -5.64
N GLU A 274 4.55 44.16 -5.13
CA GLU A 274 5.53 43.41 -5.95
C GLU A 274 4.93 42.23 -6.72
N GLY A 275 3.72 41.81 -6.36
CA GLY A 275 3.04 40.65 -6.95
C GLY A 275 3.64 39.32 -6.48
N GLY A 276 3.65 38.33 -7.38
CA GLY A 276 4.15 36.98 -7.11
C GLY A 276 5.20 36.54 -8.12
N GLY A 277 5.97 35.51 -7.76
CA GLY A 277 7.03 34.94 -8.60
C GLY A 277 7.03 33.42 -8.51
N ILE A 278 7.45 32.77 -9.60
CA ILE A 278 7.68 31.32 -9.64
C ILE A 278 9.03 31.01 -10.25
N GLY A 279 9.61 29.88 -9.86
CA GLY A 279 10.86 29.43 -10.44
C GLY A 279 11.31 28.06 -9.98
N SER A 280 12.56 27.76 -10.28
CA SER A 280 13.21 26.48 -9.99
C SER A 280 14.28 26.64 -8.92
N ALA A 281 14.22 25.77 -7.92
CA ALA A 281 15.19 25.59 -6.86
C ALA A 281 16.04 24.38 -7.22
N VAL A 282 17.36 24.55 -7.37
CA VAL A 282 18.22 23.52 -7.94
C VAL A 282 19.23 23.03 -6.91
N ILE A 283 19.25 21.72 -6.71
CA ILE A 283 20.30 21.01 -5.99
C ILE A 283 21.42 20.69 -6.97
N TYR A 284 22.61 21.25 -6.72
CA TYR A 284 23.82 21.00 -7.49
C TYR A 284 24.79 20.17 -6.65
N PRO A 285 24.88 18.84 -6.85
CA PRO A 285 25.75 17.99 -6.04
C PRO A 285 27.23 18.38 -6.09
N THR A 286 27.67 18.98 -7.19
CA THR A 286 29.02 19.54 -7.38
C THR A 286 29.31 20.77 -6.51
N SER A 287 28.27 21.44 -6.01
CA SER A 287 28.38 22.59 -5.10
C SER A 287 28.04 22.20 -3.67
N SER A 288 27.00 21.39 -3.48
CA SER A 288 26.61 20.84 -2.18
C SER A 288 25.66 19.66 -2.38
N THR A 289 25.86 18.60 -1.60
CA THR A 289 24.89 17.51 -1.45
C THR A 289 23.92 17.75 -0.29
N THR A 290 24.11 18.81 0.51
CA THR A 290 23.32 19.09 1.71
C THR A 290 22.49 20.36 1.61
N LYS A 291 22.52 21.05 0.46
CA LYS A 291 21.79 22.30 0.23
C LYS A 291 21.13 22.33 -1.15
N ILE A 292 19.96 22.97 -1.22
CA ILE A 292 19.51 23.61 -2.45
C ILE A 292 20.48 24.76 -2.72
N ALA A 293 21.25 24.64 -3.79
CA ALA A 293 22.40 25.51 -4.01
C ALA A 293 22.05 26.80 -4.74
N ARG A 294 20.91 26.86 -5.45
CA ARG A 294 20.46 28.05 -6.18
C ARG A 294 18.94 28.11 -6.32
N LEU A 295 18.39 29.31 -6.29
CA LEU A 295 17.00 29.63 -6.66
C LEU A 295 17.01 30.44 -7.95
N ARG A 296 16.23 30.06 -8.97
CA ARG A 296 16.16 30.72 -10.29
C ARG A 296 14.72 31.00 -10.68
N TYR A 297 14.42 32.19 -11.22
CA TYR A 297 13.09 32.48 -11.78
C TYR A 297 12.83 31.73 -13.08
N ALA A 298 11.55 31.45 -13.35
CA ALA A 298 11.10 31.10 -14.69
C ALA A 298 11.17 32.35 -15.60
N MET A 299 11.89 32.27 -16.72
CA MET A 299 11.88 33.34 -17.73
C MET A 299 10.57 33.27 -18.51
N SER A 300 9.84 34.38 -18.63
CA SER A 300 8.51 34.41 -19.26
C SER A 300 8.55 34.52 -20.79
N ASN A 301 9.71 34.59 -21.43
CA ASN A 301 9.82 34.64 -22.88
C ASN A 301 11.21 34.23 -23.39
N SER A 302 11.24 33.39 -24.42
CA SER A 302 12.45 32.89 -25.12
C SER A 302 13.19 33.97 -25.94
N VAL A 303 13.23 35.20 -25.44
CA VAL A 303 13.95 36.32 -26.02
C VAL A 303 14.55 37.11 -24.87
N SER A 304 15.85 37.37 -24.96
CA SER A 304 16.60 38.18 -24.00
C SER A 304 15.91 39.53 -23.76
N SER A 305 15.09 39.64 -22.71
CA SER A 305 14.62 40.95 -22.26
C SER A 305 15.79 41.63 -21.54
N THR A 306 16.19 42.79 -22.06
CA THR A 306 17.18 43.68 -21.41
C THR A 306 16.57 44.48 -20.25
N GLY A 307 15.25 44.39 -20.06
CA GLY A 307 14.54 44.91 -18.89
C GLY A 307 14.51 43.86 -17.78
N VAL A 308 15.30 44.09 -16.74
CA VAL A 308 15.31 43.30 -15.50
C VAL A 308 13.92 43.42 -14.84
N PRO A 309 13.15 42.33 -14.68
CA PRO A 309 11.89 42.40 -13.93
C PRO A 309 12.15 42.96 -12.52
N ASN A 310 11.22 43.75 -11.97
CA ASN A 310 11.36 44.39 -10.66
C ASN A 310 11.67 43.39 -9.51
N ALA A 311 11.22 42.14 -9.64
CA ALA A 311 11.54 41.03 -8.74
C ALA A 311 12.76 40.17 -9.17
N PHE A 312 13.40 40.47 -10.31
CA PHE A 312 14.51 39.72 -10.87
C PHE A 312 15.85 40.32 -10.46
N SER A 313 16.46 39.78 -9.42
CA SER A 313 17.91 39.90 -9.29
C SER A 313 18.49 38.60 -8.79
N VAL A 314 18.28 37.52 -9.56
CA VAL A 314 19.02 36.27 -9.36
C VAL A 314 20.41 36.32 -10.02
N TYR A 315 20.64 37.27 -10.93
CA TYR A 315 21.97 37.49 -11.53
C TYR A 315 22.85 38.47 -10.73
N THR A 316 22.24 39.40 -9.97
CA THR A 316 22.93 40.45 -9.21
C THR A 316 22.61 40.42 -7.70
N ASN A 317 21.89 39.39 -7.22
CA ASN A 317 21.57 39.09 -5.82
C ASN A 317 21.22 40.30 -4.92
N LYS A 318 20.60 41.35 -5.47
CA LYS A 318 19.79 42.27 -4.66
C LYS A 318 18.61 41.44 -4.17
N PRO A 319 18.44 41.24 -2.85
CA PRO A 319 17.36 40.42 -2.36
C PRO A 319 16.09 41.01 -2.91
N TRP A 320 15.20 40.13 -3.37
CA TRP A 320 13.77 40.41 -3.47
C TRP A 320 13.40 41.44 -2.39
N ASN A 321 12.61 42.46 -2.69
CA ASN A 321 12.18 43.36 -1.61
C ASN A 321 11.07 42.66 -0.80
N ILE A 322 11.50 41.57 -0.15
CA ILE A 322 10.78 40.74 0.79
C ILE A 322 10.59 41.55 2.05
N ARG A 323 9.33 41.78 2.36
CA ARG A 323 8.89 42.50 3.54
C ARG A 323 8.22 41.55 4.53
N ALA A 324 7.90 42.09 5.69
CA ALA A 324 7.14 41.36 6.68
C ALA A 324 5.79 40.90 6.09
N GLY A 325 5.50 39.61 6.22
CA GLY A 325 4.28 38.97 5.72
C GLY A 325 4.42 38.32 4.35
N ASP A 326 5.53 38.53 3.63
CA ASP A 326 5.75 37.87 2.33
C ASP A 326 6.08 36.38 2.52
N ILE A 327 5.63 35.57 1.56
CA ILE A 327 5.69 34.11 1.66
C ILE A 327 6.58 33.54 0.55
N LEU A 328 7.54 32.70 0.94
CA LEU A 328 8.35 31.89 0.03
C LEU A 328 8.13 30.41 0.35
N THR A 329 7.68 29.66 -0.64
CA THR A 329 7.53 28.21 -0.54
C THR A 329 8.39 27.51 -1.58
N ILE A 330 9.16 26.50 -1.17
CA ILE A 330 9.89 25.59 -2.06
C ILE A 330 9.29 24.20 -1.88
N ASP A 331 8.88 23.56 -2.97
CA ASP A 331 8.27 22.23 -2.96
C ASP A 331 8.85 21.38 -4.10
N GLY A 332 9.19 20.14 -3.78
CA GLY A 332 9.50 19.12 -4.76
C GLY A 332 10.18 17.93 -4.11
N SER A 333 10.96 17.19 -4.89
CA SER A 333 11.63 16.02 -4.36
C SER A 333 12.98 15.72 -5.00
N TYR A 334 13.83 15.05 -4.23
CA TYR A 334 15.19 14.71 -4.61
C TYR A 334 15.55 13.27 -4.19
N TRP A 335 16.61 12.73 -4.80
CA TRP A 335 17.12 11.40 -4.47
C TRP A 335 18.28 11.49 -3.49
N LEU A 336 18.36 10.52 -2.58
CA LEU A 336 19.49 10.33 -1.66
C LEU A 336 20.70 9.72 -2.36
N ALA A 337 21.88 9.96 -1.80
CA ALA A 337 23.13 9.30 -2.18
C ALA A 337 23.07 7.76 -2.06
#